data_AF-A0A1G0CHA2-F1
#
_entry.id   AF-A0A1G0CHA2-F1
#
_cell.length_a   1.000
_cell.length_b   1.000
_cell.length_c   1.000
_cell.angle_alpha   90.00
_cell.angle_beta   90.00
_cell.angle_gamma   90.00
#
_symmetry.space_group_name_H-M   'P 1'
#
loop_
_entity.id
_entity.type
_entity.pdbx_description
1 polymer ?
#
loop_
_entity_poly.entity_id
_entity_poly.type
_entity_poly.pdbx_seq_one_letter_code
_entity_poly.pdbx_strand_id
1 'polypeptide(L)'
;MKQVFRLFLICCCLLIVQPLAAAVKNIQTSSEPQLMIIDSWLTGYFGGFFRAKEKRFKQAWKTANHRAKSDARIWGGLFVSDSTHSGYFRFGEVISRFTYQAPQTAAGFLTAQWYNTVLGKVNTVEYAFGATSLNMRVDWLGVTLGNYILADTSINGQPDNRMFQHEYGHYLQSKRMGFAYFVRVGLPAIMSKGDHDTHPVEVDCNRRAFLYFNQTFPEFQNDSLLADTKGWNFRFNPFPDTLNKGIKRQGVCYVDYKDSLQVSQLETLRIKPTFIDYASWIILPVGPVVVGMIHARKYNKIQLKAESPKIN
;
A
#
# COMPACT_ATOMS: atom_id res chain seq x y z
N MET A 1 6.62 -19.80 -5.67
CA MET A 1 5.77 -18.86 -4.93
C MET A 1 5.93 -17.39 -5.34
N LYS A 2 7.14 -16.81 -5.44
CA LYS A 2 7.33 -15.42 -5.94
C LYS A 2 6.76 -15.18 -7.36
N GLN A 3 6.88 -16.16 -8.25
CA GLN A 3 6.26 -16.10 -9.60
C GLN A 3 4.73 -16.21 -9.56
N VAL A 4 4.16 -16.96 -8.62
CA VAL A 4 2.69 -17.11 -8.46
C VAL A 4 2.08 -15.84 -7.87
N PHE A 5 2.78 -15.16 -6.95
CA PHE A 5 2.37 -13.86 -6.44
C PHE A 5 2.49 -12.75 -7.48
N ARG A 6 3.57 -12.74 -8.28
CA ARG A 6 3.70 -11.85 -9.44
C ARG A 6 2.61 -12.13 -10.49
N LEU A 7 2.32 -13.40 -10.78
CA LEU A 7 1.19 -13.76 -11.65
C LEU A 7 -0.14 -13.36 -11.02
N PHE A 8 -0.34 -13.49 -9.71
CA PHE A 8 -1.57 -13.08 -9.03
C PHE A 8 -1.74 -11.56 -9.05
N LEU A 9 -0.70 -10.77 -8.82
CA LEU A 9 -0.74 -9.30 -8.93
C LEU A 9 -0.92 -8.83 -10.37
N ILE A 10 -0.22 -9.45 -11.33
CA ILE A 10 -0.42 -9.20 -12.76
C ILE A 10 -1.84 -9.63 -13.16
N CYS A 11 -2.35 -10.76 -12.66
CA CYS A 11 -3.73 -11.19 -12.82
C CYS A 11 -4.70 -10.28 -12.11
N CYS A 12 -4.44 -9.72 -10.93
CA CYS A 12 -5.30 -8.70 -10.33
C CYS A 12 -5.31 -7.45 -11.21
N CYS A 13 -4.16 -7.00 -11.73
CA CYS A 13 -4.09 -5.91 -12.69
C CYS A 13 -4.80 -6.22 -14.03
N LEU A 14 -4.80 -7.48 -14.49
CA LEU A 14 -5.45 -7.93 -15.74
C LEU A 14 -6.94 -8.30 -15.56
N LEU A 15 -7.33 -8.81 -14.39
CA LEU A 15 -8.70 -9.22 -14.00
C LEU A 15 -9.53 -8.03 -13.52
N ILE A 16 -8.93 -6.84 -13.32
CA ILE A 16 -9.67 -5.58 -13.13
C ILE A 16 -10.43 -5.17 -14.40
N VAL A 17 -10.24 -5.87 -15.55
CA VAL A 17 -10.70 -5.38 -16.85
C VAL A 17 -11.54 -6.35 -17.69
N GLN A 18 -12.05 -7.43 -17.09
CA GLN A 18 -13.20 -8.13 -17.64
C GLN A 18 -14.31 -8.24 -16.60
N PRO A 19 -15.51 -7.73 -16.91
CA PRO A 19 -15.74 -6.30 -16.98
C PRO A 19 -16.44 -5.82 -15.71
N LEU A 20 -16.24 -4.54 -15.37
CA LEU A 20 -17.11 -3.78 -14.48
C LEU A 20 -18.60 -4.00 -14.83
N ALA A 21 -18.92 -4.31 -16.10
CA ALA A 21 -20.26 -4.69 -16.55
C ALA A 21 -20.75 -6.08 -16.10
N ALA A 22 -19.88 -7.08 -15.92
CA ALA A 22 -20.24 -8.40 -15.38
C ALA A 22 -20.27 -8.38 -13.85
N ALA A 23 -19.38 -7.59 -13.24
CA ALA A 23 -19.47 -7.24 -11.83
C ALA A 23 -20.80 -6.52 -11.55
N VAL A 24 -21.18 -5.50 -12.33
CA VAL A 24 -22.46 -4.77 -12.18
C VAL A 24 -23.68 -5.65 -12.46
N LYS A 25 -23.62 -6.58 -13.42
CA LYS A 25 -24.71 -7.55 -13.65
C LYS A 25 -24.89 -8.58 -12.52
N ASN A 26 -23.80 -8.97 -11.85
CA ASN A 26 -23.85 -9.86 -10.67
C ASN A 26 -24.07 -9.11 -9.35
N ILE A 27 -23.73 -7.83 -9.27
CA ILE A 27 -24.03 -6.93 -8.14
C ILE A 27 -25.55 -6.74 -7.98
N GLN A 28 -26.31 -6.90 -9.06
CA GLN A 28 -27.78 -6.90 -9.01
C GLN A 28 -28.38 -8.08 -8.20
N THR A 29 -27.56 -9.07 -7.80
CA THR A 29 -27.99 -10.22 -6.97
C THR A 29 -27.38 -10.26 -5.57
N SER A 30 -26.47 -9.37 -5.20
CA SER A 30 -25.89 -9.32 -3.85
C SER A 30 -26.38 -8.10 -3.09
N SER A 31 -27.63 -8.14 -2.65
CA SER A 31 -28.04 -7.35 -1.51
C SER A 31 -27.24 -7.80 -0.28
N GLU A 32 -26.54 -6.86 0.36
CA GLU A 32 -26.21 -6.82 1.80
C GLU A 32 -24.73 -7.08 2.17
N PRO A 33 -24.01 -6.07 2.68
CA PRO A 33 -22.78 -6.25 3.47
C PRO A 33 -22.93 -7.27 4.61
N GLN A 34 -24.16 -7.54 5.06
CA GLN A 34 -24.49 -8.59 6.03
C GLN A 34 -24.13 -9.99 5.52
N LEU A 35 -24.31 -10.29 4.22
CA LEU A 35 -23.96 -11.60 3.66
C LEU A 35 -22.45 -11.85 3.71
N MET A 36 -21.62 -10.85 3.43
CA MET A 36 -20.15 -11.03 3.45
C MET A 36 -19.57 -11.17 4.87
N ILE A 37 -20.16 -10.50 5.87
CA ILE A 37 -19.78 -10.68 7.28
C ILE A 37 -20.20 -12.08 7.76
N ILE A 38 -21.39 -12.55 7.36
CA ILE A 38 -21.87 -13.91 7.65
C ILE A 38 -20.99 -14.95 6.97
N ASP A 39 -20.58 -14.74 5.71
CA ASP A 39 -19.66 -15.63 5.00
C ASP A 39 -18.29 -15.69 5.68
N SER A 40 -17.77 -14.54 6.11
CA SER A 40 -16.54 -14.46 6.92
C SER A 40 -16.67 -15.22 8.24
N TRP A 41 -17.83 -15.11 8.88
CA TRP A 41 -18.14 -15.86 10.09
C TRP A 41 -18.19 -17.36 9.82
N LEU A 42 -18.94 -17.82 8.81
CA LEU A 42 -19.10 -19.24 8.44
C LEU A 42 -17.77 -19.88 8.03
N THR A 43 -17.02 -19.24 7.14
CA THR A 43 -15.70 -19.71 6.72
C THR A 43 -14.71 -19.74 7.90
N GLY A 44 -14.82 -18.78 8.83
CA GLY A 44 -14.06 -18.77 10.07
C GLY A 44 -14.46 -19.91 11.01
N TYR A 45 -15.75 -20.20 11.12
CA TYR A 45 -16.28 -21.29 11.94
C TYR A 45 -15.75 -22.64 11.43
N PHE A 46 -15.95 -22.96 10.15
CA PHE A 46 -15.45 -24.19 9.56
C PHE A 46 -13.91 -24.26 9.59
N GLY A 47 -13.22 -23.15 9.28
CA GLY A 47 -11.77 -23.09 9.36
C GLY A 47 -11.23 -23.37 10.76
N GLY A 48 -11.86 -22.84 11.80
CA GLY A 48 -11.50 -23.10 13.19
C GLY A 48 -11.85 -24.53 13.63
N PHE A 49 -12.98 -25.07 13.17
CA PHE A 49 -13.41 -26.43 13.48
C PHE A 49 -12.47 -27.49 12.90
N PHE A 50 -12.13 -27.39 11.61
CA PHE A 50 -11.32 -28.40 10.91
C PHE A 50 -9.81 -28.29 11.18
N ARG A 51 -9.29 -27.10 11.54
CA ARG A 51 -7.85 -26.93 11.85
C ARG A 51 -7.50 -27.26 13.31
N ALA A 52 -8.47 -27.25 14.21
CA ALA A 52 -8.23 -27.52 15.63
C ALA A 52 -8.10 -29.02 15.93
N LYS A 53 -7.03 -29.41 16.61
CA LYS A 53 -6.85 -30.78 17.12
C LYS A 53 -7.75 -31.06 18.34
N GLU A 54 -7.92 -30.06 19.20
CA GLU A 54 -8.75 -30.12 20.40
C GLU A 54 -9.63 -28.86 20.55
N LYS A 55 -10.69 -28.94 21.36
CA LYS A 55 -11.61 -27.81 21.64
C LYS A 55 -12.18 -27.17 20.36
N ARG A 56 -12.52 -28.02 19.37
CA ARG A 56 -12.90 -27.62 18.01
C ARG A 56 -13.99 -26.55 17.96
N PHE A 57 -15.07 -26.72 18.72
CA PHE A 57 -16.17 -25.74 18.76
C PHE A 57 -15.75 -24.38 19.33
N LYS A 58 -14.93 -24.37 20.40
CA LYS A 58 -14.39 -23.12 20.96
C LYS A 58 -13.48 -22.42 19.95
N GLN A 59 -12.65 -23.18 19.23
CA GLN A 59 -11.77 -22.62 18.20
C GLN A 59 -12.53 -22.14 16.97
N ALA A 60 -13.59 -22.86 16.56
CA ALA A 60 -14.53 -22.47 15.51
C ALA A 60 -15.15 -21.10 15.82
N TRP A 61 -15.76 -20.95 17.00
CA TRP A 61 -16.39 -19.70 17.42
C TRP A 61 -15.40 -18.53 17.49
N LYS A 62 -14.21 -18.77 18.06
CA LYS A 62 -13.13 -17.76 18.13
C LYS A 62 -12.72 -17.29 16.74
N THR A 63 -12.52 -18.23 15.81
CA THR A 63 -12.06 -17.93 14.45
C THR A 63 -13.16 -17.25 13.63
N ALA A 64 -14.42 -17.65 13.81
CA ALA A 64 -15.59 -17.04 13.20
C ALA A 64 -15.74 -15.56 13.59
N ASN A 65 -15.76 -15.27 14.89
CA ASN A 65 -15.87 -13.89 15.40
C ASN A 65 -14.67 -13.05 14.98
N HIS A 66 -13.47 -13.63 14.95
CA HIS A 66 -12.27 -12.95 14.49
C HIS A 66 -12.37 -12.51 13.03
N ARG A 67 -12.80 -13.41 12.14
CA ARG A 67 -12.96 -13.10 10.71
C ARG A 67 -14.09 -12.10 10.47
N ALA A 68 -15.23 -12.26 11.14
CA ALA A 68 -16.36 -11.32 11.04
C ALA A 68 -15.97 -9.92 11.54
N LYS A 69 -15.23 -9.81 12.65
CA LYS A 69 -14.71 -8.54 13.14
C LYS A 69 -13.72 -7.91 12.16
N SER A 70 -12.81 -8.70 11.62
CA SER A 70 -11.85 -8.24 10.61
C SER A 70 -12.56 -7.78 9.34
N ASP A 71 -13.60 -8.49 8.90
CA ASP A 71 -14.43 -8.16 7.75
C ASP A 71 -15.15 -6.82 7.91
N ALA A 72 -15.80 -6.63 9.06
CA ALA A 72 -16.46 -5.37 9.39
C ALA A 72 -15.47 -4.19 9.41
N ARG A 73 -14.22 -4.41 9.84
CA ARG A 73 -13.16 -3.38 9.76
C ARG A 73 -12.65 -3.16 8.34
N ILE A 74 -12.59 -4.18 7.50
CA ILE A 74 -12.25 -4.01 6.08
C ILE A 74 -13.33 -3.14 5.42
N TRP A 75 -14.61 -3.43 5.62
CA TRP A 75 -15.70 -2.60 5.14
C TRP A 75 -15.66 -1.17 5.68
N GLY A 76 -15.50 -1.00 6.99
CA GLY A 76 -15.39 0.32 7.61
C GLY A 76 -14.19 1.11 7.08
N GLY A 77 -13.14 0.42 6.66
CA GLY A 77 -11.96 0.98 6.02
C GLY A 77 -12.27 1.87 4.83
N LEU A 78 -13.33 1.60 4.06
CA LEU A 78 -13.78 2.46 2.95
C LEU A 78 -14.13 3.88 3.39
N PHE A 79 -14.58 4.05 4.63
CA PHE A 79 -15.11 5.31 5.17
C PHE A 79 -14.19 5.99 6.19
N VAL A 80 -13.09 5.35 6.58
CA VAL A 80 -12.08 5.95 7.46
C VAL A 80 -11.38 7.09 6.74
N SER A 81 -11.17 8.23 7.38
CA SER A 81 -10.44 9.36 6.79
C SER A 81 -9.32 9.81 7.73
N ASP A 82 -8.36 10.54 7.20
CA ASP A 82 -7.27 11.08 7.99
C ASP A 82 -7.79 12.15 8.99
N SER A 83 -7.78 11.80 10.28
CA SER A 83 -8.29 12.67 11.34
C SER A 83 -7.44 13.92 11.59
N THR A 84 -6.25 14.00 11.00
CA THR A 84 -5.38 15.20 11.09
C THR A 84 -5.91 16.35 10.22
N HIS A 85 -6.84 16.07 9.30
CA HIS A 85 -7.43 17.06 8.41
C HIS A 85 -8.80 17.55 8.94
N SER A 86 -9.23 18.72 8.47
CA SER A 86 -10.57 19.24 8.78
C SER A 86 -11.69 18.43 8.12
N GLY A 87 -12.92 18.57 8.63
CA GLY A 87 -14.07 17.74 8.23
C GLY A 87 -14.38 17.74 6.73
N TYR A 88 -14.23 18.88 6.04
CA TYR A 88 -14.45 18.97 4.59
C TYR A 88 -13.44 18.14 3.79
N PHE A 89 -12.14 18.23 4.12
CA PHE A 89 -11.11 17.43 3.47
C PHE A 89 -11.29 15.94 3.75
N ARG A 90 -11.71 15.59 4.96
CA ARG A 90 -12.04 14.21 5.35
C ARG A 90 -13.19 13.63 4.55
N PHE A 91 -14.27 14.39 4.38
CA PHE A 91 -15.40 13.97 3.54
C PHE A 91 -14.98 13.81 2.07
N GLY A 92 -14.24 14.79 1.53
CA GLY A 92 -13.70 14.71 0.17
C GLY A 92 -12.79 13.50 -0.04
N GLU A 93 -11.99 13.12 0.97
CA GLU A 93 -11.18 11.90 0.92
C GLU A 93 -12.06 10.66 0.76
N VAL A 94 -13.14 10.52 1.56
CA VAL A 94 -14.06 9.38 1.46
C VAL A 94 -14.69 9.32 0.07
N ILE A 95 -15.21 10.44 -0.44
CA ILE A 95 -15.79 10.49 -1.79
C ILE A 95 -14.77 10.12 -2.87
N SER A 96 -13.52 10.58 -2.71
CA SER A 96 -12.46 10.29 -3.68
C SER A 96 -12.16 8.80 -3.79
N ARG A 97 -12.41 7.99 -2.76
CA ARG A 97 -12.20 6.52 -2.79
C ARG A 97 -13.12 5.79 -3.74
N PHE A 98 -14.32 6.32 -3.92
CA PHE A 98 -15.35 5.77 -4.80
C PHE A 98 -15.33 6.40 -6.20
N THR A 99 -14.50 7.42 -6.41
CA THR A 99 -14.43 8.16 -7.67
C THR A 99 -12.99 8.16 -8.21
N TYR A 100 -12.16 9.09 -7.73
CA TYR A 100 -10.80 9.31 -8.22
C TYR A 100 -9.84 8.15 -7.93
N GLN A 101 -9.95 7.49 -6.77
CA GLN A 101 -9.11 6.36 -6.35
C GLN A 101 -9.79 5.00 -6.54
N ALA A 102 -10.94 4.95 -7.21
CA ALA A 102 -11.81 3.78 -7.23
C ALA A 102 -11.12 2.47 -7.66
N PRO A 103 -10.30 2.44 -8.74
CA PRO A 103 -9.70 1.18 -9.19
C PRO A 103 -8.81 0.54 -8.13
N GLN A 104 -7.95 1.33 -7.48
CA GLN A 104 -7.04 0.81 -6.48
C GLN A 104 -7.71 0.56 -5.12
N THR A 105 -8.72 1.33 -4.75
CA THR A 105 -9.56 1.05 -3.57
C THR A 105 -10.26 -0.29 -3.73
N ALA A 106 -10.86 -0.55 -4.91
CA ALA A 106 -11.52 -1.80 -5.20
C ALA A 106 -10.54 -2.99 -5.16
N ALA A 107 -9.36 -2.85 -5.79
CA ALA A 107 -8.32 -3.89 -5.75
C ALA A 107 -7.86 -4.19 -4.31
N GLY A 108 -7.63 -3.16 -3.50
CA GLY A 108 -7.24 -3.32 -2.10
C GLY A 108 -8.33 -3.98 -1.26
N PHE A 109 -9.58 -3.54 -1.41
CA PHE A 109 -10.72 -4.12 -0.71
C PHE A 109 -10.91 -5.60 -1.06
N LEU A 110 -10.93 -5.95 -2.35
CA LEU A 110 -11.07 -7.35 -2.79
C LEU A 110 -9.91 -8.23 -2.31
N THR A 111 -8.69 -7.69 -2.31
CA THR A 111 -7.51 -8.42 -1.82
C THR A 111 -7.61 -8.64 -0.30
N ALA A 112 -7.98 -7.60 0.46
CA ALA A 112 -8.21 -7.69 1.90
C ALA A 112 -9.28 -8.74 2.24
N GLN A 113 -10.39 -8.72 1.52
CA GLN A 113 -11.46 -9.72 1.61
C GLN A 113 -10.97 -11.13 1.34
N TRP A 114 -10.20 -11.33 0.27
CA TRP A 114 -9.62 -12.63 -0.07
C TRP A 114 -8.72 -13.18 1.04
N TYR A 115 -7.84 -12.34 1.61
CA TYR A 115 -6.95 -12.76 2.69
C TYR A 115 -7.68 -13.00 4.03
N ASN A 116 -8.76 -12.28 4.30
CA ASN A 116 -9.57 -12.47 5.50
C ASN A 116 -10.48 -13.69 5.40
N THR A 117 -11.35 -13.69 4.40
CA THR A 117 -12.51 -14.57 4.27
C THR A 117 -12.13 -15.92 3.69
N VAL A 118 -11.33 -15.92 2.61
CA VAL A 118 -10.97 -17.16 1.92
C VAL A 118 -9.73 -17.81 2.54
N LEU A 119 -8.64 -17.05 2.68
CA LEU A 119 -7.38 -17.61 3.17
C LEU A 119 -7.29 -17.70 4.70
N GLY A 120 -8.05 -16.87 5.42
CA GLY A 120 -7.99 -16.80 6.89
C GLY A 120 -6.60 -16.42 7.40
N LYS A 121 -5.94 -15.46 6.74
CA LYS A 121 -4.57 -15.03 7.02
C LYS A 121 -4.46 -13.72 7.78
N VAL A 122 -5.55 -12.95 7.90
CA VAL A 122 -5.58 -11.68 8.64
C VAL A 122 -5.56 -11.93 10.15
N ASN A 123 -4.61 -11.31 10.85
CA ASN A 123 -4.49 -11.33 12.31
C ASN A 123 -5.16 -10.13 12.95
N THR A 124 -4.98 -8.93 12.39
CA THR A 124 -5.63 -7.70 12.84
C THR A 124 -5.88 -6.78 11.64
N VAL A 125 -6.88 -5.91 11.78
CA VAL A 125 -7.15 -4.80 10.87
C VAL A 125 -7.16 -3.56 11.72
N GLU A 126 -6.40 -2.53 11.39
CA GLU A 126 -6.27 -1.28 12.13
C GLU A 126 -6.51 -0.09 11.20
N TYR A 127 -6.92 1.04 11.78
CA TYR A 127 -7.09 2.29 11.04
C TYR A 127 -6.03 3.27 11.51
N ALA A 128 -5.33 3.89 10.56
CA ALA A 128 -4.31 4.87 10.86
C ALA A 128 -4.27 5.92 9.75
N PHE A 129 -4.52 7.17 10.10
CA PHE A 129 -4.37 8.33 9.20
C PHE A 129 -5.11 8.18 7.85
N GLY A 130 -6.32 7.63 7.87
CA GLY A 130 -7.08 7.34 6.65
C GLY A 130 -6.81 5.96 6.05
N ALA A 131 -5.64 5.37 6.27
CA ALA A 131 -5.33 4.02 5.80
C ALA A 131 -5.98 2.92 6.67
N THR A 132 -6.22 1.77 6.05
CA THR A 132 -6.66 0.52 6.69
C THR A 132 -5.53 -0.49 6.59
N SER A 133 -4.85 -0.74 7.70
CA SER A 133 -3.70 -1.63 7.79
C SER A 133 -4.13 -3.04 8.19
N LEU A 134 -3.70 -4.05 7.44
CA LEU A 134 -3.95 -5.46 7.69
C LEU A 134 -2.63 -6.15 8.05
N ASN A 135 -2.53 -6.62 9.29
CA ASN A 135 -1.47 -7.50 9.74
C ASN A 135 -1.81 -8.95 9.36
N MET A 136 -0.96 -9.60 8.57
CA MET A 136 -1.29 -10.88 7.97
C MET A 136 -0.17 -11.92 8.08
N ARG A 137 -0.57 -13.20 8.06
CA ARG A 137 0.34 -14.35 7.97
C ARG A 137 0.71 -14.63 6.50
N VAL A 138 1.62 -13.83 5.97
CA VAL A 138 2.13 -13.90 4.59
C VAL A 138 3.64 -13.91 4.56
N ASP A 139 4.22 -14.43 3.46
CA ASP A 139 5.67 -14.60 3.28
C ASP A 139 6.31 -13.44 2.48
N TRP A 140 5.59 -12.33 2.34
CA TRP A 140 6.02 -11.12 1.65
C TRP A 140 5.79 -9.93 2.58
N LEU A 141 6.63 -8.89 2.46
CA LEU A 141 6.71 -7.80 3.45
C LEU A 141 5.43 -6.96 3.50
N GLY A 142 5.11 -6.28 2.40
CA GLY A 142 3.99 -5.34 2.34
C GLY A 142 3.56 -5.06 0.90
N VAL A 143 2.31 -4.63 0.75
CA VAL A 143 1.77 -4.05 -0.47
C VAL A 143 0.63 -3.11 -0.11
N THR A 144 0.60 -1.96 -0.77
CA THR A 144 -0.47 -0.98 -0.59
C THR A 144 -1.30 -0.85 -1.86
N LEU A 145 -2.62 -0.99 -1.69
CA LEU A 145 -3.61 -0.93 -2.76
C LEU A 145 -4.72 0.02 -2.34
N GLY A 146 -4.75 1.23 -2.90
CA GLY A 146 -5.71 2.24 -2.46
C GLY A 146 -5.43 2.68 -1.04
N ASN A 147 -6.46 2.63 -0.19
CA ASN A 147 -6.36 2.89 1.25
C ASN A 147 -6.06 1.63 2.07
N TYR A 148 -5.88 0.46 1.45
CA TYR A 148 -5.56 -0.78 2.16
C TYR A 148 -4.06 -1.04 2.11
N ILE A 149 -3.45 -1.10 3.29
CA ILE A 149 -2.06 -1.52 3.50
C ILE A 149 -2.13 -2.97 3.96
N LEU A 150 -1.66 -3.89 3.14
CA LEU A 150 -1.62 -5.31 3.46
C LEU A 150 -0.18 -5.69 3.72
N ALA A 151 0.15 -6.26 4.88
CA ALA A 151 1.54 -6.55 5.19
C ALA A 151 1.69 -7.75 6.14
N ASP A 152 2.93 -8.19 6.34
CA ASP A 152 3.25 -9.31 7.23
C ASP A 152 2.96 -8.98 8.71
N THR A 153 3.35 -9.87 9.61
CA THR A 153 3.01 -9.73 11.03
C THR A 153 3.77 -8.62 11.76
N SER A 154 4.74 -7.98 11.12
CA SER A 154 5.52 -6.89 11.72
C SER A 154 4.85 -5.52 11.62
N ILE A 155 3.79 -5.38 10.81
CA ILE A 155 3.06 -4.12 10.64
C ILE A 155 2.18 -3.80 11.87
N ASN A 156 2.15 -2.52 12.22
CA ASN A 156 1.14 -1.90 13.06
C ASN A 156 0.87 -0.48 12.56
N GLY A 157 -0.28 0.12 12.91
CA GLY A 157 -0.68 1.45 12.42
C GLY A 157 0.07 2.65 13.02
N GLN A 158 1.31 2.48 13.50
CA GLN A 158 2.07 3.54 14.18
C GLN A 158 3.09 4.22 13.26
N PRO A 159 3.27 5.56 13.35
CA PRO A 159 4.26 6.29 12.56
C PRO A 159 5.71 5.82 12.73
N ASP A 160 6.08 5.25 13.88
CA ASP A 160 7.42 4.76 14.19
C ASP A 160 7.69 3.33 13.70
N ASN A 161 6.68 2.65 13.16
CA ASN A 161 6.84 1.36 12.53
C ASN A 161 7.41 1.52 11.12
N ARG A 162 8.66 1.08 10.92
CA ARG A 162 9.39 1.19 9.64
C ARG A 162 8.63 0.66 8.41
N MET A 163 7.85 -0.42 8.57
CA MET A 163 7.08 -0.99 7.46
C MET A 163 5.84 -0.15 7.18
N PHE A 164 5.17 0.34 8.22
CA PHE A 164 4.06 1.27 8.08
C PHE A 164 4.49 2.57 7.42
N GLN A 165 5.66 3.10 7.79
CA GLN A 165 6.25 4.27 7.16
C GLN A 165 6.31 4.12 5.63
N HIS A 166 6.90 3.01 5.16
CA HIS A 166 7.05 2.72 3.74
C HIS A 166 5.70 2.59 3.02
N GLU A 167 4.85 1.68 3.51
CA GLU A 167 3.56 1.37 2.89
C GLU A 167 2.59 2.56 2.93
N TYR A 168 2.64 3.36 3.98
CA TYR A 168 1.88 4.60 4.06
C TYR A 168 2.32 5.60 2.98
N GLY A 169 3.59 5.59 2.58
CA GLY A 169 4.09 6.32 1.42
C GLY A 169 3.39 5.94 0.12
N HIS A 170 3.18 4.64 -0.12
CA HIS A 170 2.40 4.15 -1.25
C HIS A 170 0.92 4.53 -1.17
N TYR A 171 0.33 4.53 0.03
CA TYR A 171 -1.03 5.04 0.24
C TYR A 171 -1.11 6.53 -0.17
N LEU A 172 -0.14 7.35 0.21
CA LEU A 172 -0.08 8.77 -0.20
C LEU A 172 0.12 8.94 -1.71
N GLN A 173 0.90 8.08 -2.36
CA GLN A 173 1.01 8.05 -3.83
C GLN A 173 -0.34 7.73 -4.47
N SER A 174 -1.02 6.69 -4.00
CA SER A 174 -2.34 6.28 -4.45
C SER A 174 -3.36 7.41 -4.29
N LYS A 175 -3.45 7.99 -3.09
CA LYS A 175 -4.35 9.11 -2.76
C LYS A 175 -4.13 10.30 -3.67
N ARG A 176 -2.87 10.62 -3.99
CA ARG A 176 -2.54 11.76 -4.84
C ARG A 176 -2.79 11.50 -6.33
N MET A 177 -2.53 10.29 -6.82
CA MET A 177 -2.57 9.96 -8.25
C MET A 177 -3.90 9.38 -8.73
N GLY A 178 -4.79 8.95 -7.81
CA GLY A 178 -6.06 8.35 -8.20
C GLY A 178 -5.83 7.15 -9.10
N PHE A 179 -6.67 6.96 -10.11
CA PHE A 179 -6.58 5.81 -11.01
C PHE A 179 -5.29 5.78 -11.86
N ALA A 180 -4.53 6.88 -11.97
CA ALA A 180 -3.20 6.84 -12.59
C ALA A 180 -2.17 6.07 -11.73
N TYR A 181 -2.45 5.80 -10.45
CA TYR A 181 -1.54 5.12 -9.53
C TYR A 181 -1.02 3.79 -10.06
N PHE A 182 -1.89 2.92 -10.58
CA PHE A 182 -1.45 1.61 -11.07
C PHE A 182 -0.50 1.72 -12.27
N VAL A 183 -0.78 2.66 -13.17
CA VAL A 183 0.04 2.89 -14.37
C VAL A 183 1.39 3.50 -13.99
N ARG A 184 1.36 4.48 -13.08
CA ARG A 184 2.52 5.31 -12.76
C ARG A 184 3.41 4.71 -11.67
N VAL A 185 2.86 3.92 -10.76
CA VAL A 185 3.54 3.43 -9.55
C VAL A 185 3.38 1.92 -9.41
N GLY A 186 2.15 1.41 -9.31
CA GLY A 186 1.89 0.01 -8.96
C GLY A 186 2.54 -1.01 -9.90
N LEU A 187 2.29 -0.89 -11.21
CA LEU A 187 2.92 -1.76 -12.21
C LEU A 187 4.45 -1.61 -12.23
N PRO A 188 5.02 -0.39 -12.29
CA PRO A 188 6.46 -0.22 -12.17
C PRO A 188 7.10 -0.82 -10.91
N ALA A 189 6.48 -0.70 -9.73
CA ALA A 189 6.98 -1.27 -8.48
C ALA A 189 7.12 -2.80 -8.58
N ILE A 190 6.06 -3.48 -9.04
CA ILE A 190 6.03 -4.94 -9.25
C ILE A 190 7.08 -5.39 -10.28
N MET A 191 7.32 -4.55 -11.29
CA MET A 191 8.23 -4.80 -12.41
C MET A 191 9.66 -4.28 -12.20
N SER A 192 10.02 -3.90 -10.98
CA SER A 192 11.38 -3.44 -10.64
C SER A 192 12.44 -4.53 -10.93
N LYS A 193 13.60 -4.11 -11.42
CA LYS A 193 14.72 -4.96 -11.87
C LYS A 193 16.05 -4.39 -11.34
N GLY A 194 16.26 -4.49 -10.03
CA GLY A 194 17.44 -3.97 -9.32
C GLY A 194 17.19 -4.05 -7.81
N ASP A 195 17.93 -3.26 -7.03
CA ASP A 195 17.66 -3.08 -5.61
C ASP A 195 16.34 -2.30 -5.42
N HIS A 196 15.30 -3.01 -5.00
CA HIS A 196 13.93 -2.50 -4.91
C HIS A 196 13.85 -1.16 -4.19
N ASP A 197 14.59 -1.01 -3.08
CA ASP A 197 14.56 0.17 -2.22
C ASP A 197 15.07 1.44 -2.91
N THR A 198 15.85 1.29 -3.98
CA THR A 198 16.38 2.42 -4.79
C THR A 198 15.52 2.72 -6.02
N HIS A 199 14.51 1.91 -6.31
CA HIS A 199 13.66 2.12 -7.47
C HIS A 199 12.90 3.46 -7.32
N PRO A 200 12.78 4.29 -8.38
CA PRO A 200 12.24 5.65 -8.26
C PRO A 200 10.88 5.76 -7.57
N VAL A 201 10.03 4.74 -7.71
CA VAL A 201 8.70 4.72 -7.08
C VAL A 201 8.75 4.47 -5.57
N GLU A 202 9.74 3.70 -5.11
CA GLU A 202 9.97 3.42 -3.68
C GLU A 202 10.59 4.64 -2.99
N VAL A 203 11.52 5.30 -3.67
CA VAL A 203 12.12 6.53 -3.15
C VAL A 203 11.08 7.66 -3.04
N ASP A 204 10.18 7.81 -4.02
CA ASP A 204 9.05 8.76 -3.92
C ASP A 204 8.06 8.37 -2.81
N CYS A 205 7.87 7.07 -2.53
CA CYS A 205 6.99 6.62 -1.45
C CYS A 205 7.59 7.01 -0.08
N ASN A 206 8.88 6.69 0.14
CA ASN A 206 9.65 7.08 1.32
C ASN A 206 9.62 8.60 1.53
N ARG A 207 9.86 9.37 0.46
CA ARG A 207 9.80 10.83 0.48
C ARG A 207 8.45 11.35 0.98
N ARG A 208 7.34 10.79 0.49
CA ARG A 208 5.99 11.26 0.86
C ARG A 208 5.67 10.96 2.32
N ALA A 209 5.97 9.75 2.78
CA ALA A 209 5.75 9.38 4.16
C ALA A 209 6.63 10.18 5.12
N PHE A 210 7.92 10.36 4.80
CA PHE A 210 8.84 11.17 5.60
C PHE A 210 8.31 12.59 5.80
N LEU A 211 7.89 13.27 4.73
CA LEU A 211 7.32 14.62 4.83
C LEU A 211 6.00 14.62 5.60
N TYR A 212 5.11 13.66 5.35
CA TYR A 212 3.82 13.60 6.02
C TYR A 212 3.97 13.43 7.53
N PHE A 213 4.75 12.45 7.99
CA PHE A 213 4.88 12.18 9.42
C PHE A 213 5.58 13.33 10.14
N ASN A 214 6.64 13.90 9.57
CA ASN A 214 7.29 15.07 10.16
C ASN A 214 6.41 16.33 10.17
N GLN A 215 5.58 16.53 9.15
CA GLN A 215 4.62 17.63 9.14
C GLN A 215 3.50 17.44 10.17
N THR A 216 3.08 16.20 10.38
CA THR A 216 1.96 15.84 11.26
C THR A 216 2.36 15.78 12.73
N PHE A 217 3.59 15.34 13.00
CA PHE A 217 4.10 15.06 14.34
C PHE A 217 5.40 15.83 14.56
N PRO A 218 5.37 16.99 15.26
CA PRO A 218 6.55 17.86 15.41
C PRO A 218 7.79 17.19 16.01
N GLU A 219 7.59 16.18 16.88
CA GLU A 219 8.66 15.44 17.55
C GLU A 219 9.01 14.11 16.85
N PHE A 220 8.52 13.87 15.63
CA PHE A 220 8.71 12.61 14.94
C PHE A 220 10.15 12.37 14.50
N GLN A 221 10.84 13.40 14.01
CA GLN A 221 12.25 13.25 13.70
C GLN A 221 13.08 13.22 14.98
N ASN A 222 13.38 12.00 15.42
CA ASN A 222 14.35 11.72 16.46
C ASN A 222 15.60 11.10 15.85
N ASP A 223 16.67 11.87 15.76
CA ASP A 223 17.90 11.42 15.11
C ASP A 223 18.94 10.90 16.09
N SER A 224 18.52 10.44 17.28
CA SER A 224 19.43 9.81 18.25
C SER A 224 20.05 8.54 17.64
N LEU A 225 19.24 7.74 16.94
CA LEU A 225 19.66 6.59 16.15
C LEU A 225 18.90 6.61 14.82
N LEU A 226 19.59 6.43 13.69
CA LEU A 226 18.96 6.51 12.36
C LEU A 226 18.22 5.23 11.93
N ALA A 227 18.15 4.25 12.81
CA ALA A 227 17.55 2.94 12.58
C ALA A 227 16.95 2.40 13.88
N ASP A 228 16.04 3.14 14.48
CA ASP A 228 15.28 2.72 15.66
C ASP A 228 13.76 2.84 15.42
N THR A 229 12.99 2.81 16.50
CA THR A 229 11.52 2.98 16.53
C THR A 229 11.14 4.31 17.17
N LYS A 230 11.93 5.37 16.99
CA LYS A 230 11.65 6.69 17.59
C LYS A 230 11.52 7.80 16.54
N GLY A 231 11.51 7.45 15.26
CA GLY A 231 11.33 8.37 14.15
C GLY A 231 11.45 7.68 12.80
N TRP A 232 11.90 8.43 11.79
CA TRP A 232 12.12 7.86 10.47
C TRP A 232 13.26 6.82 10.47
N ASN A 233 12.98 5.63 9.96
CA ASN A 233 14.00 4.59 9.87
C ASN A 233 14.79 4.71 8.56
N PHE A 234 15.87 5.49 8.54
CA PHE A 234 16.67 5.75 7.34
C PHE A 234 17.37 4.50 6.78
N ARG A 235 17.53 3.44 7.58
CA ARG A 235 18.14 2.19 7.12
C ARG A 235 17.16 1.28 6.40
N PHE A 236 15.90 1.28 6.81
CA PHE A 236 14.84 0.51 6.15
C PHE A 236 14.16 1.29 5.04
N ASN A 237 14.04 2.61 5.19
CA ASN A 237 13.41 3.51 4.24
C ASN A 237 14.45 4.54 3.74
N PRO A 238 15.46 4.10 2.97
CA PRO A 238 16.58 4.93 2.58
C PRO A 238 16.19 5.98 1.53
N PHE A 239 17.00 7.04 1.49
CA PHE A 239 17.07 7.97 0.38
C PHE A 239 18.32 7.67 -0.47
N PRO A 240 18.31 7.98 -1.78
CA PRO A 240 19.45 7.70 -2.65
C PRO A 240 20.64 8.58 -2.29
N ASP A 241 21.85 8.02 -2.38
CA ASP A 241 23.12 8.71 -2.10
C ASP A 241 23.37 9.95 -2.99
N THR A 242 22.63 10.10 -4.09
CA THR A 242 22.68 11.30 -4.93
C THR A 242 22.04 12.52 -4.26
N LEU A 243 21.19 12.31 -3.25
CA LEU A 243 20.58 13.37 -2.45
C LEU A 243 21.64 13.98 -1.51
N ASN A 244 21.52 15.29 -1.21
CA ASN A 244 22.40 16.00 -0.28
C ASN A 244 23.91 15.85 -0.57
N LYS A 245 24.31 15.70 -1.84
CA LYS A 245 25.70 15.40 -2.27
C LYS A 245 26.32 14.16 -1.57
N GLY A 246 25.50 13.22 -1.12
CA GLY A 246 25.96 12.00 -0.46
C GLY A 246 26.46 12.22 0.96
N ILE A 247 25.94 13.22 1.68
CA ILE A 247 26.18 13.33 3.14
C ILE A 247 25.62 12.07 3.80
N LYS A 248 26.53 11.25 4.35
CA LYS A 248 26.19 10.03 5.08
C LYS A 248 26.32 10.26 6.58
N ARG A 249 25.33 9.80 7.33
CA ARG A 249 25.41 9.66 8.79
C ARG A 249 25.14 8.20 9.11
N GLN A 250 26.02 7.57 9.89
CA GLN A 250 25.96 6.12 10.18
C GLN A 250 25.86 5.24 8.90
N GLY A 251 26.47 5.69 7.79
CA GLY A 251 26.49 4.97 6.52
C GLY A 251 25.25 5.10 5.63
N VAL A 252 24.22 5.85 6.06
CA VAL A 252 22.98 6.09 5.28
C VAL A 252 22.86 7.55 4.85
N CYS A 253 22.19 7.80 3.73
CA CYS A 253 21.84 9.16 3.30
C CYS A 253 20.83 9.76 4.29
N TYR A 254 21.29 10.78 5.02
CA TYR A 254 20.50 11.41 6.07
C TYR A 254 19.82 12.68 5.56
N VAL A 255 18.61 12.93 6.05
CA VAL A 255 17.83 14.13 5.74
C VAL A 255 17.32 14.74 7.04
N ASP A 256 17.71 15.97 7.32
CA ASP A 256 17.12 16.78 8.40
C ASP A 256 15.88 17.51 7.88
N TYR A 257 14.71 17.21 8.45
CA TYR A 257 13.45 17.85 8.11
C TYR A 257 13.40 19.33 8.53
N LYS A 258 14.20 19.72 9.55
CA LYS A 258 14.30 21.12 9.97
C LYS A 258 15.17 21.95 9.02
N ASP A 259 15.98 21.29 8.19
CA ASP A 259 16.77 21.93 7.14
C ASP A 259 15.94 22.10 5.85
N SER A 260 15.52 23.33 5.58
CA SER A 260 14.68 23.66 4.42
C SER A 260 15.36 23.37 3.07
N LEU A 261 16.69 23.37 3.00
CA LEU A 261 17.43 23.03 1.78
C LEU A 261 17.35 21.53 1.51
N GLN A 262 17.56 20.70 2.54
CA GLN A 262 17.46 19.25 2.41
C GLN A 262 16.03 18.81 2.11
N VAL A 263 15.03 19.44 2.75
CA VAL A 263 13.61 19.22 2.43
C VAL A 263 13.28 19.63 1.00
N SER A 264 13.84 20.73 0.50
CA SER A 264 13.66 21.14 -0.90
C SER A 264 14.27 20.14 -1.88
N GLN A 265 15.42 19.55 -1.56
CA GLN A 265 16.07 18.54 -2.39
C GLN A 265 15.22 17.26 -2.54
N LEU A 266 14.41 16.91 -1.53
CA LEU A 266 13.45 15.81 -1.62
C LEU A 266 12.43 16.00 -2.76
N GLU A 267 12.13 17.23 -3.19
CA GLU A 267 11.21 17.47 -4.31
C GLU A 267 11.70 16.88 -5.64
N THR A 268 13.01 16.70 -5.80
CA THR A 268 13.61 16.10 -7.00
C THR A 268 13.27 14.62 -7.16
N LEU A 269 12.95 13.94 -6.05
CA LEU A 269 12.58 12.53 -6.01
C LEU A 269 11.11 12.29 -6.39
N ARG A 270 10.31 13.37 -6.48
CA ARG A 270 8.86 13.26 -6.62
C ARG A 270 8.44 12.74 -7.98
N ILE A 271 7.69 11.64 -7.98
CA ILE A 271 7.00 11.17 -9.18
C ILE A 271 5.64 11.85 -9.31
N LYS A 272 5.38 12.43 -10.48
CA LYS A 272 4.10 13.06 -10.83
C LYS A 272 3.39 12.24 -11.91
N PRO A 273 2.07 12.05 -11.83
CA PRO A 273 1.31 11.50 -12.94
C PRO A 273 1.32 12.51 -14.10
N THR A 274 1.17 11.98 -15.30
CA THR A 274 1.13 12.70 -16.57
C THR A 274 -0.21 12.45 -17.23
N PHE A 275 -0.58 13.27 -18.23
CA PHE A 275 -1.86 13.11 -18.92
C PHE A 275 -2.05 11.68 -19.49
N ILE A 276 -0.98 11.10 -20.06
CA ILE A 276 -1.04 9.75 -20.64
C ILE A 276 -1.35 8.67 -19.60
N ASP A 277 -0.99 8.87 -18.33
CA ASP A 277 -1.31 7.91 -17.26
C ASP A 277 -2.82 7.79 -17.08
N TYR A 278 -3.55 8.89 -17.21
CA TYR A 278 -5.00 8.94 -17.15
C TYR A 278 -5.65 8.53 -18.48
N ALA A 279 -5.18 9.10 -19.60
CA ALA A 279 -5.74 8.82 -20.93
C ALA A 279 -5.56 7.35 -21.36
N SER A 280 -4.55 6.66 -20.82
CA SER A 280 -4.36 5.21 -21.07
C SER A 280 -5.60 4.39 -20.72
N TRP A 281 -6.39 4.82 -19.73
CA TRP A 281 -7.62 4.16 -19.30
C TRP A 281 -8.78 4.25 -20.31
N ILE A 282 -8.62 4.91 -21.45
CA ILE A 282 -9.63 4.91 -22.52
C ILE A 282 -9.66 3.55 -23.23
N ILE A 283 -8.51 2.87 -23.36
CA ILE A 283 -8.40 1.58 -24.06
C ILE A 283 -8.16 0.47 -23.03
N LEU A 284 -9.20 0.12 -22.28
CA LEU A 284 -9.15 -0.93 -21.26
C LEU A 284 -9.10 -2.34 -21.89
N PRO A 285 -8.27 -3.30 -21.40
CA PRO A 285 -7.18 -3.20 -20.40
C PRO A 285 -5.84 -2.72 -20.96
N VAL A 286 -5.70 -2.69 -22.28
CA VAL A 286 -4.40 -2.69 -22.95
C VAL A 286 -3.62 -1.41 -22.66
N GLY A 287 -4.31 -0.26 -22.67
CA GLY A 287 -3.71 1.06 -22.46
C GLY A 287 -2.95 1.17 -21.13
N PRO A 288 -3.60 0.98 -19.96
CA PRO A 288 -2.94 1.10 -18.66
C PRO A 288 -1.77 0.13 -18.51
N VAL A 289 -1.90 -1.10 -19.01
CA VAL A 289 -0.83 -2.11 -18.97
C VAL A 289 0.37 -1.68 -19.81
N VAL A 290 0.15 -1.30 -21.07
CA VAL A 290 1.23 -0.90 -21.98
C VAL A 290 1.96 0.34 -21.46
N VAL A 291 1.21 1.38 -21.04
CA VAL A 291 1.81 2.60 -20.50
C VAL A 291 2.56 2.31 -19.18
N GLY A 292 2.00 1.46 -18.31
CA GLY A 292 2.67 1.04 -17.09
C GLY A 292 3.97 0.29 -17.35
N MET A 293 4.00 -0.60 -18.36
CA MET A 293 5.22 -1.29 -18.79
C MET A 293 6.27 -0.32 -19.35
N ILE A 294 5.85 0.75 -20.05
CA ILE A 294 6.76 1.79 -20.54
C ILE A 294 7.40 2.53 -19.37
N HIS A 295 6.62 2.93 -18.35
CA HIS A 295 7.16 3.54 -17.13
C HIS A 295 8.09 2.61 -16.37
N ALA A 296 7.71 1.33 -16.22
CA ALA A 296 8.55 0.32 -15.59
C ALA A 296 9.92 0.22 -16.28
N ARG A 297 9.96 0.19 -17.63
CA ARG A 297 11.21 0.20 -18.39
C ARG A 297 12.02 1.47 -18.15
N LYS A 298 11.37 2.63 -18.09
CA LYS A 298 12.04 3.91 -17.82
C LYS A 298 12.65 3.95 -16.43
N TYR A 299 11.92 3.54 -15.40
CA TYR A 299 12.39 3.58 -14.01
C TYR A 299 13.49 2.55 -13.75
N ASN A 300 13.36 1.34 -14.29
CA ASN A 300 14.42 0.34 -14.24
C ASN A 300 15.73 0.84 -14.87
N LYS A 301 15.67 1.60 -15.97
CA LYS A 301 16.89 2.22 -16.55
C LYS A 301 17.53 3.24 -15.61
N ILE A 302 16.73 4.00 -14.86
CA ILE A 302 17.23 4.99 -13.90
C ILE A 302 17.90 4.27 -12.72
N GLN A 303 17.22 3.27 -12.16
CA GLN A 303 17.70 2.43 -11.07
C GLN A 303 19.06 1.78 -11.41
N LEU A 304 19.10 1.03 -12.53
CA LEU A 304 20.32 0.33 -12.95
C LEU A 304 21.49 1.28 -13.24
N LYS A 305 21.22 2.51 -13.73
CA LYS A 305 22.26 3.52 -13.94
C LYS A 305 22.79 4.06 -12.61
N ALA A 306 21.97 4.17 -11.57
CA ALA A 306 22.39 4.59 -10.24
C ALA A 306 23.21 3.51 -9.51
N GLU A 307 22.92 2.24 -9.77
CA GLU A 307 23.62 1.08 -9.20
C GLU A 307 24.94 0.73 -9.94
N SER A 308 25.13 1.22 -11.16
CA SER A 308 26.33 0.92 -11.94
C SER A 308 27.58 1.52 -11.26
N PRO A 309 28.67 0.73 -11.04
CA PRO A 309 29.89 1.27 -10.49
C PRO A 309 30.40 2.41 -11.37
N LYS A 310 30.65 3.58 -10.76
CA LYS A 310 31.32 4.67 -11.45
C LYS A 310 32.74 4.19 -11.75
N ILE A 311 32.99 3.82 -12.99
CA ILE A 311 34.35 3.59 -13.48
C ILE A 311 35.01 4.98 -13.46
N ASN A 312 35.85 5.21 -12.46
CA ASN A 312 36.77 6.34 -12.40
C ASN A 312 38.01 6.00 -13.23
#